data_AF-A0A4Q3J8M6-F1
#
_entry.id   AF-A0A4Q3J8M6-F1
#
_cell.length_a   1.000
_cell.length_b   1.000
_cell.length_c   1.000
_cell.angle_alpha   90.00
_cell.angle_beta   90.00
_cell.angle_gamma   90.00
#
_symmetry.space_group_name_H-M   'P 1'
#
loop_
_entity.id
_entity.type
_entity.pdbx_description
1 polymer ?
#
loop_
_entity_poly.entity_id
_entity_poly.type
_entity_poly.pdbx_seq_one_letter_code
_entity_poly.pdbx_strand_id
1 'polypeptide(L)' 'MGIIDTLRRALAARNRRDPELAYLEEATSHVDLELRHREIDRGRFRQR' A
#
# COMPACT_ATOMS: atom_id res chain seq x y z
N MET A 1 -27.15 -13.34 -0.42
CA MET A 1 -26.29 -12.15 -0.62
C MET A 1 -26.39 -11.29 0.63
N GLY A 2 -25.57 -11.61 1.64
CA GLY A 2 -25.72 -11.07 3.00
C GLY A 2 -24.76 -9.93 3.28
N ILE A 3 -25.21 -8.97 4.10
CA ILE A 3 -24.47 -7.78 4.56
C ILE A 3 -23.07 -8.15 5.11
N ILE A 4 -22.93 -9.34 5.69
CA ILE A 4 -21.67 -9.88 6.21
C ILE A 4 -20.61 -10.04 5.10
N ASP A 5 -21.02 -10.46 3.90
CA ASP A 5 -20.11 -10.65 2.77
C ASP A 5 -19.59 -9.29 2.26
N THR A 6 -20.47 -8.28 2.22
CA THR A 6 -20.13 -6.90 1.88
C THR A 6 -19.15 -6.29 2.89
N LEU A 7 -19.39 -6.49 4.19
CA LEU A 7 -18.49 -6.04 5.24
C LEU A 7 -17.13 -6.74 5.17
N ARG A 8 -17.11 -8.06 4.93
CA ARG A 8 -15.88 -8.83 4.75
C ARG A 8 -15.10 -8.36 3.53
N ARG A 9 -15.76 -8.00 2.43
CA ARG A 9 -15.14 -7.47 1.21
C ARG A 9 -14.57 -6.07 1.42
N ALA A 10 -15.29 -5.20 2.14
CA ALA A 10 -14.81 -3.87 2.51
C ALA A 10 -13.63 -3.93 3.48
N LEU A 11 -13.66 -4.83 4.45
CA LEU A 11 -12.54 -5.10 5.36
C LEU A 11 -11.36 -5.74 4.64
N ALA A 12 -11.58 -6.65 3.69
CA ALA A 12 -10.51 -7.21 2.86
C ALA A 12 -9.87 -6.16 1.95
N ALA A 13 -10.65 -5.21 1.43
CA ALA A 13 -10.12 -4.06 0.70
C ALA A 13 -9.27 -3.15 1.59
N ARG A 14 -9.68 -2.95 2.86
CA ARG A 14 -8.91 -2.19 3.87
C ARG A 14 -7.68 -2.97 4.40
N ASN A 15 -7.73 -4.30 4.40
CA ASN A 15 -6.67 -5.18 4.88
C ASN A 15 -5.69 -5.60 3.78
N ARG A 16 -5.88 -5.16 2.53
CA ARG A 16 -4.77 -5.00 1.61
C ARG A 16 -3.90 -3.90 2.19
N ARG A 17 -2.97 -4.29 3.07
CA ARG A 17 -1.81 -3.49 3.39
C ARG A 17 -1.24 -3.05 2.06
N ASP A 18 -1.42 -1.77 1.76
CA ASP A 18 -0.89 -1.17 0.57
C ASP A 18 0.63 -1.30 0.69
N PRO A 19 1.27 -2.16 -0.12
CA PRO A 19 2.69 -2.44 0.03
C PRO A 19 3.53 -1.19 -0.30
N GLU A 20 2.97 -0.23 -1.04
CA GLU A 20 3.60 1.06 -1.32
C GLU A 20 3.54 1.93 -0.06
N LEU A 21 2.37 2.02 0.59
CA LEU A 21 2.22 2.77 1.84
C LEU A 21 3.12 2.22 2.95
N ALA A 22 3.14 0.89 3.15
CA ALA A 22 4.02 0.26 4.14
C ALA A 22 5.50 0.51 3.82
N TYR A 23 5.85 0.58 2.55
CA TYR A 23 7.22 0.89 2.11
C TYR A 23 7.59 2.35 2.41
N LEU A 24 6.66 3.28 2.23
CA LEU A 24 6.84 4.69 2.57
C LEU A 24 6.90 4.94 4.09
N GLU A 25 6.08 4.21 4.87
CA GLU A 25 6.05 4.31 6.34
C GLU A 25 7.37 3.89 7.01
N GLU A 26 8.18 3.08 6.33
CA GLU A 26 9.50 2.66 6.82
C GLU A 26 10.59 3.71 6.55
N ALA A 27 10.24 4.86 5.95
CA ALA A 27 11.19 5.95 5.73
C ALA A 27 11.67 6.56 7.05
N THR A 28 12.99 6.72 7.18
CA THR A 28 13.62 7.28 8.40
C THR A 28 13.95 8.77 8.30
N SER A 29 13.87 9.33 7.09
CA SER A 29 14.16 10.73 6.81
C SER A 29 13.39 11.22 5.58
N HIS A 30 13.33 12.54 5.38
CA HIS A 30 12.66 13.12 4.22
C HIS A 30 13.32 12.72 2.90
N VAL A 31 14.65 12.68 2.86
CA VAL A 31 15.41 12.27 1.67
C VAL A 31 15.15 10.80 1.33
N ASP A 32 15.07 9.94 2.35
CA ASP A 32 14.72 8.53 2.17
C ASP A 32 13.29 8.38 1.64
N LEU A 33 12.33 9.14 2.19
CA LEU A 33 10.95 9.16 1.72
C LEU A 33 10.85 9.54 0.23
N GLU A 34 11.58 10.57 -0.22
CA GLU A 34 11.64 10.96 -1.63
C GLU A 34 12.24 9.87 -2.52
N LEU A 35 13.31 9.21 -2.07
CA LEU A 35 13.92 8.10 -2.79
C LEU A 35 12.92 6.95 -2.97
N ARG A 36 12.24 6.57 -1.88
CA ARG A 36 11.22 5.51 -1.88
C ARG A 36 10.04 5.85 -2.80
N HIS A 37 9.59 7.10 -2.79
CA HIS A 37 8.59 7.60 -3.75
C HIS A 37 9.04 7.42 -5.21
N ARG A 38 10.29 7.78 -5.53
CA ARG A 38 10.82 7.60 -6.89
C ARG A 38 10.91 6.13 -7.30
N GLU A 39 11.21 5.23 -6.36
CA GLU A 39 11.21 3.79 -6.64
C GLU A 39 9.81 3.26 -6.95
N ILE A 40 8.79 3.74 -6.23
CA ILE A 40 7.38 3.43 -6.53
C ILE A 40 7.02 3.94 -7.93
N ASP A 41 7.35 5.19 -8.27
CA ASP A 41 7.08 5.79 -9.59
C ASP A 41 7.74 5.02 -10.73
N ARG A 42 8.97 4.53 -10.49
CA ARG A 42 9.72 3.64 -11.42
C ARG A 42 9.06 2.28 -11.60
N GLY A 43 8.03 1.96 -10.82
CA GLY A 43 7.25 0.75 -10.96
C GLY A 43 7.71 -0.40 -10.09
N ARG A 44 8.38 -0.14 -8.95
CA ARG A 44 8.78 -1.18 -7.98
C ARG A 44 7.64 -2.12 -7.59
N PHE A 45 6.40 -1.62 -7.59
CA PHE A 45 5.20 -2.40 -7.23
C PHE A 45 4.30 -2.74 -8.44
N ARG A 46 4.69 -2.37 -9.67
CA ARG A 46 3.89 -2.64 -10.89
C ARG A 46 3.92 -4.10 -11.37
N GLN A 47 4.78 -4.96 -10.82
CA GLN A 47 4.91 -6.37 -11.22
C GLN A 47 4.13 -7.37 -10.34
N ARG A 48 3.18 -6.91 -9.52
CA ARG A 48 2.46 -7.77 -8.58
C ARG A 48 1.03 -8.09 -9.00
#